data_AF-A0A3M1Q2Z3-F1
#
_entry.id   AF-A0A3M1Q2Z3-F1
#
_cell.length_a   1.000
_cell.length_b   1.000
_cell.length_c   1.000
_cell.angle_alpha   90.00
_cell.angle_beta   90.00
_cell.angle_gamma   90.00
#
_symmetry.space_group_name_H-M   'P 1'
#
loop_
_entity.id
_entity.type
_entity.pdbx_description
1 polymer ?
#
loop_
_entity_poly.entity_id
_entity_poly.type
_entity_poly.pdbx_seq_one_letter_code
_entity_poly.pdbx_strand_id
1 'polypeptide(L)'
;RAEALHALAGDNGGKPFAADCLTEDYLLALSLARRKARSLFLLPWRRSGKGAWRLVAVEECFPDRLRAAIRQRARWMIGIALQAPRRLGRFGNGWQRLFLLQDRMMIVFALTDLAALLLALCGMGALACGWERMTALIPAGPAAMMVAGINLLLGVWRGGMRIWMTARLYGWRFASAVPLRWPLGIVINGAAACRACVLYWSACARRRLPRWDKTAHRFPTMAAQKGL
;
A
#
# COMPACT_ATOMS: atom_id res chain seq x y z
N ARG A 1 1.64 23.22 -17.57
CA ARG A 1 1.46 21.81 -17.11
C ARG A 1 2.37 20.82 -17.87
N ALA A 2 2.48 20.91 -19.20
CA ALA A 2 3.47 20.15 -19.98
C ALA A 2 4.93 20.57 -19.68
N GLU A 3 5.17 21.86 -19.46
CA GLU A 3 6.50 22.42 -19.14
C GLU A 3 7.20 21.73 -17.95
N ALA A 4 6.44 21.41 -16.89
CA ALA A 4 7.01 20.72 -15.72
C ALA A 4 7.43 19.27 -16.05
N LEU A 5 6.70 18.59 -16.94
CA LEU A 5 7.05 17.26 -17.43
C LEU A 5 8.24 17.31 -18.41
N HIS A 6 8.29 18.33 -19.28
CA HIS A 6 9.44 18.56 -20.17
C HIS A 6 10.72 18.89 -19.38
N ALA A 7 10.63 19.73 -18.35
CA ALA A 7 11.74 20.02 -17.47
C ALA A 7 12.27 18.76 -16.76
N LEU A 8 11.38 17.83 -16.36
CA LEU A 8 11.76 16.55 -15.77
C LEU A 8 12.30 15.56 -16.82
N ALA A 9 11.86 15.64 -18.06
CA ALA A 9 12.41 14.83 -19.14
C ALA A 9 13.88 15.16 -19.39
N GLY A 10 14.29 16.43 -19.23
CA GLY A 10 15.70 16.83 -19.27
C GLY A 10 16.58 16.07 -18.26
N ASP A 11 16.10 15.92 -17.02
CA ASP A 11 16.83 15.23 -15.95
C ASP A 11 16.91 13.70 -16.15
N ASN A 12 15.98 13.13 -16.92
CA ASN A 12 15.79 11.68 -17.08
C ASN A 12 16.20 11.18 -18.48
N GLY A 13 17.10 11.90 -19.17
CA GLY A 13 17.60 11.49 -20.49
C GLY A 13 16.53 11.53 -21.59
N GLY A 14 15.68 12.56 -21.57
CA GLY A 14 14.63 12.80 -22.57
C GLY A 14 13.30 12.10 -22.29
N LYS A 15 13.16 11.35 -21.19
CA LYS A 15 11.93 10.63 -20.83
C LYS A 15 11.27 11.22 -19.58
N PRO A 16 9.94 11.37 -19.52
CA PRO A 16 9.28 11.93 -18.34
C PRO A 16 9.40 11.04 -17.08
N PHE A 17 9.68 9.74 -17.25
CA PHE A 17 9.77 8.75 -16.18
C PHE A 17 11.18 8.18 -16.03
N ALA A 18 11.61 7.98 -14.78
CA ALA A 18 12.86 7.31 -14.46
C ALA A 18 12.72 5.79 -14.70
N ALA A 19 13.27 5.29 -15.81
CA ALA A 19 13.15 3.89 -16.23
C ALA A 19 13.83 2.87 -15.29
N ASP A 20 14.69 3.35 -14.41
CA ASP A 20 15.46 2.59 -13.42
C ASP A 20 14.82 2.63 -12.01
N CYS A 21 13.61 3.19 -11.89
CA CYS A 21 12.78 3.15 -10.70
C CYS A 21 11.60 2.20 -10.91
N LEU A 22 11.38 1.29 -9.97
CA LEU A 22 10.24 0.37 -9.99
C LEU A 22 8.90 1.04 -9.62
N THR A 23 8.94 2.28 -9.16
CA THR A 23 7.76 3.14 -8.93
C THR A 23 8.06 4.52 -9.51
N GLU A 24 8.11 4.54 -10.84
CA GLU A 24 8.43 5.72 -11.64
C GLU A 24 7.42 6.86 -11.44
N ASP A 25 6.15 6.50 -11.22
CA ASP A 25 5.02 7.37 -10.91
C ASP A 25 5.17 8.08 -9.57
N TYR A 26 5.56 7.34 -8.53
CA TYR A 26 5.84 7.88 -7.20
C TYR A 26 7.01 8.87 -7.23
N LEU A 27 8.10 8.52 -7.93
CA LEU A 27 9.25 9.41 -8.06
C LEU A 27 8.92 10.66 -8.89
N LEU A 28 8.11 10.52 -9.94
CA LEU A 28 7.63 11.62 -10.74
C LEU A 28 6.81 12.60 -9.89
N ALA A 29 5.85 12.11 -9.11
CA ALA A 29 5.00 12.93 -8.26
C ALA A 29 5.82 13.75 -7.25
N LEU A 30 6.82 13.13 -6.60
CA LEU A 30 7.70 13.82 -5.67
C LEU A 30 8.62 14.81 -6.38
N SER A 31 9.15 14.47 -7.56
CA SER A 31 9.97 15.38 -8.37
C SER A 31 9.19 16.62 -8.81
N LEU A 32 7.93 16.46 -9.19
CA LEU A 32 7.01 17.56 -9.48
C LEU A 32 6.74 18.41 -8.22
N ALA A 33 6.50 17.78 -7.07
CA ALA A 33 6.29 18.49 -5.81
C ALA A 33 7.53 19.28 -5.37
N ARG A 34 8.75 18.76 -5.61
CA ARG A 34 10.01 19.50 -5.38
C ARG A 34 10.09 20.77 -6.22
N ARG A 35 9.57 20.73 -7.45
CA ARG A 35 9.44 21.88 -8.34
C ARG A 35 8.23 22.76 -8.03
N LYS A 36 7.59 22.57 -6.87
CA LYS A 36 6.40 23.31 -6.39
C LYS A 36 5.20 23.21 -7.35
N ALA A 37 5.13 22.14 -8.16
CA ALA A 37 3.97 21.90 -9.00
C ALA A 37 2.73 21.70 -8.12
N ARG A 38 1.59 22.27 -8.54
CA ARG A 38 0.31 22.10 -7.85
C ARG A 38 -0.36 20.82 -8.33
N SER A 39 -0.81 20.01 -7.38
CA SER A 39 -1.65 18.83 -7.62
C SER A 39 -3.07 19.10 -7.13
N LEU A 40 -4.05 18.46 -7.76
CA LEU A 40 -5.46 18.53 -7.39
C LEU A 40 -6.01 17.11 -7.36
N PHE A 41 -6.64 16.73 -6.26
CA PHE A 41 -7.36 15.46 -6.13
C PHE A 41 -8.84 15.72 -6.39
N LEU A 42 -9.40 15.07 -7.41
CA LEU A 42 -10.80 15.22 -7.80
C LEU A 42 -11.54 13.90 -7.56
N LEU A 43 -12.78 14.01 -7.09
CA LEU A 43 -13.72 12.90 -6.96
C LEU A 43 -14.91 13.13 -7.89
N PRO A 44 -14.77 12.83 -9.20
CA PRO A 44 -15.81 13.15 -10.16
C PRO A 44 -17.01 12.22 -10.01
N TRP A 45 -18.20 12.77 -10.22
CA TRP A 45 -19.45 12.01 -10.24
C TRP A 45 -19.99 11.99 -11.67
N ARG A 46 -20.51 10.83 -12.09
CA ARG A 46 -21.20 10.68 -13.37
C ARG A 46 -22.63 10.19 -13.13
N ARG A 47 -23.55 10.60 -14.00
CA ARG A 47 -24.91 10.07 -14.02
C ARG A 47 -24.89 8.71 -14.70
N SER A 48 -25.38 7.68 -14.02
CA SER A 48 -25.59 6.35 -14.60
C SER A 48 -26.71 6.40 -15.64
N GLY A 49 -26.76 5.42 -16.55
CA GLY A 49 -27.85 5.26 -17.52
C GLY A 49 -29.23 5.14 -16.86
N LYS A 50 -29.29 4.74 -15.58
CA LYS A 50 -30.51 4.68 -14.75
C LYS A 50 -30.82 6.00 -14.01
N GLY A 51 -30.12 7.09 -14.32
CA GLY A 51 -30.34 8.41 -13.72
C GLY A 51 -29.67 8.67 -12.36
N ALA A 52 -29.14 7.65 -11.68
CA ALA A 52 -28.49 7.79 -10.38
C ALA A 52 -27.06 8.35 -10.48
N TRP A 53 -26.62 9.16 -9.51
CA TRP A 53 -25.24 9.62 -9.42
C TRP A 53 -24.30 8.52 -8.91
N ARG A 54 -23.23 8.24 -9.65
CA ARG A 54 -22.19 7.28 -9.29
C ARG A 54 -20.82 7.95 -9.28
N LEU A 55 -20.05 7.69 -8.23
CA LEU A 55 -18.66 8.12 -8.15
C LEU A 55 -17.86 7.45 -9.28
N VAL A 56 -17.09 8.23 -10.03
CA VAL A 56 -16.15 7.71 -11.02
C VAL A 56 -14.94 7.19 -10.25
N ALA A 57 -14.77 5.87 -10.30
CA ALA A 57 -13.62 5.18 -9.74
C ALA A 57 -12.92 4.37 -10.83
N VAL A 58 -11.62 4.14 -10.64
CA VAL A 58 -10.87 3.22 -11.51
C VAL A 58 -11.32 1.79 -11.17
N GLU A 59 -11.93 1.12 -12.14
CA GLU A 59 -12.31 -0.29 -12.05
C GLU A 59 -11.18 -1.13 -12.67
N GLU A 60 -10.26 -1.60 -11.83
CA GLU A 60 -9.18 -2.50 -12.25
C GLU A 60 -9.26 -3.82 -11.50
N CYS A 61 -9.03 -4.93 -12.20
CA CYS A 61 -8.95 -6.24 -11.56
C CYS A 61 -7.63 -6.36 -10.78
N PHE A 62 -7.76 -6.53 -9.46
CA PHE A 62 -6.62 -6.88 -8.62
C PHE A 62 -6.12 -8.31 -8.95
N PRO A 63 -4.82 -8.64 -8.76
CA PRO A 63 -4.35 -9.99 -8.96
C PRO A 63 -5.17 -11.03 -8.19
N ASP A 64 -5.62 -12.05 -8.90
CA ASP A 64 -6.43 -13.15 -8.39
C ASP A 64 -5.59 -14.28 -7.76
N ARG A 65 -4.26 -14.20 -7.87
CA ARG A 65 -3.32 -15.18 -7.33
C ARG A 65 -2.41 -14.56 -6.29
N LEU A 66 -2.24 -15.26 -5.16
CA LEU A 66 -1.40 -14.84 -4.03
C LEU A 66 0.02 -14.43 -4.47
N ARG A 67 0.69 -15.28 -5.27
CA ARG A 67 2.03 -14.99 -5.79
C ARG A 67 2.08 -13.72 -6.63
N ALA A 68 1.04 -13.43 -7.40
CA ALA A 68 0.99 -12.22 -8.23
C ALA A 68 0.78 -10.95 -7.36
N ALA A 69 -0.10 -11.02 -6.36
CA ALA A 69 -0.28 -9.95 -5.38
C ALA A 69 1.01 -9.63 -4.61
N ILE A 70 1.73 -10.67 -4.16
CA ILE A 70 3.03 -10.51 -3.48
C ILE A 70 4.06 -9.86 -4.40
N ARG A 71 4.15 -10.27 -5.67
CA ARG A 71 5.08 -9.65 -6.65
C ARG A 71 4.76 -8.18 -6.87
N GLN A 72 3.48 -7.84 -7.08
CA GLN A 72 3.06 -6.46 -7.30
C GLN A 72 3.36 -5.58 -6.09
N ARG A 73 3.04 -6.06 -4.88
CA ARG A 73 3.29 -5.32 -3.65
C ARG A 73 4.79 -5.17 -3.35
N ALA A 74 5.59 -6.20 -3.64
CA ALA A 74 7.04 -6.14 -3.49
C ALA A 74 7.67 -5.10 -4.43
N ARG A 75 7.20 -4.99 -5.69
CA ARG A 75 7.62 -3.92 -6.62
C ARG A 75 7.44 -2.54 -5.99
N TRP A 76 6.26 -2.28 -5.42
CA TRP A 76 5.96 -1.00 -4.77
C TRP A 76 6.87 -0.74 -3.56
N MET A 77 7.08 -1.73 -2.70
CA MET A 77 7.96 -1.60 -1.53
C MET A 77 9.42 -1.30 -1.93
N ILE A 78 9.93 -1.95 -2.99
CA ILE A 78 11.28 -1.65 -3.50
C ILE A 78 11.36 -0.20 -3.98
N GLY A 79 10.40 0.22 -4.82
CA GLY A 79 10.42 1.56 -5.40
C GLY A 79 10.27 2.66 -4.34
N ILE A 80 9.29 2.53 -3.44
CA ILE A 80 8.94 3.54 -2.45
C ILE A 80 9.92 3.57 -1.28
N ALA A 81 10.19 2.42 -0.65
CA ALA A 81 10.95 2.37 0.60
C ALA A 81 12.47 2.29 0.37
N LEU A 82 12.92 1.72 -0.75
CA LEU A 82 14.35 1.44 -0.97
C LEU A 82 14.97 2.31 -2.07
N GLN A 83 14.30 2.52 -3.20
CA GLN A 83 14.84 3.33 -4.31
C GLN A 83 14.60 4.83 -4.13
N ALA A 84 13.37 5.25 -3.83
CA ALA A 84 13.02 6.67 -3.75
C ALA A 84 13.84 7.47 -2.72
N PRO A 85 14.15 6.97 -1.50
CA PRO A 85 14.95 7.73 -0.54
C PRO A 85 16.37 8.01 -1.04
N ARG A 86 16.98 7.06 -1.77
CA ARG A 86 18.31 7.22 -2.35
C ARG A 86 18.34 8.27 -3.47
N ARG A 87 17.28 8.33 -4.28
CA ARG A 87 17.16 9.31 -5.38
C ARG A 87 16.76 10.69 -4.89
N LEU A 88 15.86 10.76 -3.93
CA LEU A 88 15.32 12.02 -3.44
C LEU A 88 16.24 12.66 -2.40
N GLY A 89 17.02 11.89 -1.64
CA GLY A 89 17.81 12.43 -0.54
C GLY A 89 16.94 13.14 0.49
N ARG A 90 17.32 14.37 0.87
CA ARG A 90 16.54 15.22 1.78
C ARG A 90 15.41 15.91 1.00
N PHE A 91 14.16 15.59 1.34
CA PHE A 91 12.98 16.11 0.67
C PHE A 91 12.12 16.92 1.64
N GLY A 92 11.65 18.09 1.19
CA GLY A 92 10.52 18.78 1.81
C GLY A 92 10.75 19.38 3.21
N ASN A 93 9.66 19.92 3.75
CA ASN A 93 9.55 20.46 5.10
C ASN A 93 9.37 19.34 6.16
N GLY A 94 9.27 19.68 7.45
CA GLY A 94 9.13 18.71 8.53
C GLY A 94 7.96 17.74 8.36
N TRP A 95 6.79 18.26 7.98
CA TRP A 95 5.59 17.44 7.74
C TRP A 95 5.77 16.46 6.58
N GLN A 96 6.30 16.92 5.45
CA GLN A 96 6.59 16.06 4.30
C GLN A 96 7.59 14.97 4.67
N ARG A 97 8.59 15.27 5.50
CA ARG A 97 9.55 14.27 5.98
C ARG A 97 8.89 13.22 6.87
N LEU A 98 7.92 13.61 7.71
CA LEU A 98 7.19 12.67 8.54
C LEU A 98 6.36 11.69 7.68
N PHE A 99 5.63 12.19 6.68
CA PHE A 99 4.90 11.33 5.75
C PHE A 99 5.83 10.39 4.97
N LEU A 100 6.94 10.92 4.44
CA LEU A 100 7.92 10.09 3.72
C LEU A 100 8.66 9.11 4.63
N LEU A 101 8.79 9.42 5.94
CA LEU A 101 9.34 8.47 6.91
C LEU A 101 8.39 7.28 7.08
N GLN A 102 7.09 7.53 7.14
CA GLN A 102 6.10 6.45 7.18
C GLN A 102 6.22 5.52 5.96
N ASP A 103 6.39 6.10 4.76
CA ASP A 103 6.60 5.35 3.52
C ASP A 103 7.91 4.54 3.56
N ARG A 104 9.00 5.10 4.12
CA ARG A 104 10.27 4.38 4.31
C ARG A 104 10.15 3.22 5.29
N MET A 105 9.32 3.38 6.31
CA MET A 105 9.08 2.37 7.34
C MET A 105 8.06 1.31 6.93
N MET A 106 7.49 1.38 5.71
CA MET A 106 6.46 0.44 5.28
C MET A 106 6.90 -1.04 5.32
N ILE A 107 8.18 -1.32 5.07
CA ILE A 107 8.75 -2.68 5.16
C ILE A 107 8.78 -3.13 6.62
N VAL A 108 9.24 -2.26 7.52
CA VAL A 108 9.30 -2.54 8.96
C VAL A 108 7.89 -2.79 9.49
N PHE A 109 6.94 -1.90 9.20
CA PHE A 109 5.55 -2.08 9.61
C PHE A 109 4.94 -3.37 9.08
N ALA A 110 5.17 -3.71 7.80
CA ALA A 110 4.67 -4.96 7.24
C ALA A 110 5.23 -6.22 7.93
N LEU A 111 6.51 -6.21 8.31
CA LEU A 111 7.13 -7.32 9.05
C LEU A 111 6.66 -7.36 10.51
N THR A 112 6.52 -6.21 11.16
CA THR A 112 5.98 -6.10 12.52
C THR A 112 4.54 -6.61 12.57
N ASP A 113 3.68 -6.22 11.63
CA ASP A 113 2.30 -6.68 11.55
C ASP A 113 2.23 -8.19 11.33
N LEU A 114 3.11 -8.75 10.47
CA LEU A 114 3.18 -10.19 10.25
C LEU A 114 3.64 -10.93 11.50
N ALA A 115 4.68 -10.42 12.19
CA ALA A 115 5.16 -11.00 13.44
C ALA A 115 4.08 -10.97 14.53
N ALA A 116 3.37 -9.85 14.66
CA ALA A 116 2.26 -9.72 15.60
C ALA A 116 1.12 -10.70 15.30
N LEU A 117 0.78 -10.88 14.02
CA LEU A 117 -0.22 -11.87 13.59
C LEU A 117 0.21 -13.30 13.94
N LEU A 118 1.46 -13.67 13.66
CA LEU A 118 1.99 -15.00 13.98
C LEU A 118 2.02 -15.24 15.50
N LEU A 119 2.46 -14.24 16.27
CA LEU A 119 2.47 -14.31 17.72
C LEU A 119 1.06 -14.47 18.30
N ALA A 120 0.07 -13.73 17.76
CA ALA A 120 -1.32 -13.87 18.17
C ALA A 120 -1.88 -15.28 17.88
N LEU A 121 -1.56 -15.87 16.71
CA LEU A 121 -1.93 -17.23 16.37
C LEU A 121 -1.28 -18.27 17.30
N CYS A 122 0.02 -18.13 17.56
CA CYS A 122 0.73 -19.00 18.50
C CYS A 122 0.17 -18.88 19.92
N GLY A 123 -0.13 -17.66 20.37
CA GLY A 123 -0.72 -17.40 21.69
C GLY A 123 -2.11 -18.03 21.84
N MET A 124 -2.97 -17.93 20.83
CA MET A 124 -4.27 -18.62 20.84
C MET A 124 -4.10 -20.15 20.91
N GLY A 125 -3.14 -20.71 20.17
CA GLY A 125 -2.81 -22.14 20.25
C GLY A 125 -2.28 -22.56 21.61
N ALA A 126 -1.42 -21.74 22.23
CA ALA A 126 -0.86 -22.00 23.55
C ALA A 126 -1.91 -21.91 24.67
N LEU A 127 -2.85 -20.96 24.59
CA LEU A 127 -4.00 -20.87 25.51
C LEU A 127 -4.92 -22.10 25.37
N ALA A 128 -5.13 -22.59 24.15
CA ALA A 128 -5.87 -23.84 23.92
C ALA A 128 -5.16 -25.08 24.53
N CYS A 129 -3.84 -25.01 24.72
CA CYS A 129 -3.03 -26.04 25.36
C CYS A 129 -2.75 -25.78 26.86
N GLY A 130 -3.45 -24.83 27.50
CA GLY A 130 -3.33 -24.59 28.95
C GLY A 130 -2.11 -23.76 29.39
N TRP A 131 -1.48 -23.00 28.48
CA TRP A 131 -0.30 -22.20 28.81
C TRP A 131 -0.67 -20.83 29.38
N GLU A 132 -0.93 -20.74 30.69
CA GLU A 132 -1.30 -19.49 31.38
C GLU A 132 -0.20 -18.41 31.40
N ARG A 133 1.05 -18.75 31.07
CA ARG A 133 2.22 -17.86 31.22
C ARG A 133 2.41 -16.82 30.11
N MET A 134 1.58 -16.77 29.06
CA MET A 134 1.71 -15.76 28.00
C MET A 134 1.18 -14.37 28.39
N THR A 135 0.28 -14.28 29.37
CA THR A 135 -0.32 -13.00 29.82
C THR A 135 0.72 -12.08 30.47
N ALA A 136 1.79 -12.63 31.06
CA ALA A 136 2.87 -11.87 31.69
C ALA A 136 3.70 -11.01 30.71
N LEU A 137 3.66 -11.32 29.40
CA LEU A 137 4.37 -10.56 28.37
C LEU A 137 3.55 -9.38 27.83
N ILE A 138 2.27 -9.26 28.20
CA ILE A 138 1.39 -8.19 27.75
C ILE A 138 1.44 -7.06 28.80
N PRO A 139 1.95 -5.87 28.45
CA PRO A 139 1.94 -4.74 29.38
C PRO A 139 0.49 -4.39 29.72
N ALA A 140 0.08 -4.67 30.96
CA ALA A 140 -1.30 -4.48 31.43
C ALA A 140 -1.53 -3.13 32.16
N GLY A 141 -0.55 -2.21 32.10
CA GLY A 141 -0.64 -0.92 32.79
C GLY A 141 -1.68 0.02 32.17
N PRO A 142 -2.21 1.01 32.92
CA PRO A 142 -3.22 1.95 32.43
C PRO A 142 -2.82 2.68 31.13
N ALA A 143 -1.56 3.07 31.02
CA ALA A 143 -1.04 3.71 29.81
C ALA A 143 -1.05 2.79 28.58
N ALA A 144 -0.68 1.51 28.76
CA ALA A 144 -0.71 0.52 27.68
C ALA A 144 -2.15 0.24 27.22
N MET A 145 -3.08 0.10 28.17
CA MET A 145 -4.51 -0.06 27.87
C MET A 145 -5.10 1.17 27.16
N MET A 146 -4.72 2.38 27.56
CA MET A 146 -5.13 3.61 26.88
C MET A 146 -4.62 3.65 25.44
N VAL A 147 -3.33 3.38 25.22
CA VAL A 147 -2.75 3.34 23.87
C VAL A 147 -3.39 2.25 23.01
N ALA A 148 -3.63 1.06 23.57
CA ALA A 148 -4.33 -0.02 22.89
C ALA A 148 -5.76 0.38 22.51
N GLY A 149 -6.50 1.02 23.43
CA GLY A 149 -7.85 1.52 23.19
C GLY A 149 -7.91 2.56 22.08
N ILE A 150 -7.00 3.53 22.07
CA ILE A 150 -6.89 4.54 20.99
C ILE A 150 -6.57 3.86 19.65
N ASN A 151 -5.61 2.92 19.63
CA ASN A 151 -5.28 2.18 18.41
C ASN A 151 -6.46 1.36 17.89
N LEU A 152 -7.21 0.71 18.79
CA LEU A 152 -8.42 -0.03 18.43
C LEU A 152 -9.48 0.91 17.84
N LEU A 153 -9.75 2.04 18.48
CA LEU A 153 -10.71 3.04 17.98
C LEU A 153 -10.34 3.53 16.58
N LEU A 154 -9.06 3.90 16.37
CA LEU A 154 -8.55 4.32 15.06
C LEU A 154 -8.60 3.19 14.03
N GLY A 155 -8.36 1.95 14.45
CA GLY A 155 -8.49 0.75 13.62
C GLY A 155 -9.93 0.50 13.18
N VAL A 156 -10.89 0.59 14.11
CA VAL A 156 -12.32 0.47 13.84
C VAL A 156 -12.78 1.58 12.90
N TRP A 157 -12.39 2.84 13.16
CA TRP A 157 -12.68 3.96 12.28
C TRP A 157 -12.18 3.72 10.86
N ARG A 158 -10.91 3.32 10.72
CA ARG A 158 -10.29 3.04 9.40
C ARG A 158 -10.95 1.85 8.70
N GLY A 159 -11.27 0.79 9.44
CA GLY A 159 -12.00 -0.36 8.93
C GLY A 159 -13.41 0.01 8.45
N GLY A 160 -14.14 0.79 9.25
CA GLY A 160 -15.46 1.31 8.93
C GLY A 160 -15.46 2.17 7.66
N MET A 161 -14.50 3.09 7.54
CA MET A 161 -14.33 3.89 6.31
C MET A 161 -14.09 3.01 5.08
N ARG A 162 -13.24 1.98 5.21
CA ARG A 162 -12.97 1.05 4.11
C ARG A 162 -14.21 0.24 3.71
N ILE A 163 -14.97 -0.25 4.68
CA ILE A 163 -16.23 -0.98 4.45
C ILE A 163 -17.23 -0.06 3.76
N TRP A 164 -17.42 1.16 4.28
CA TRP A 164 -18.35 2.14 3.72
C TRP A 164 -18.01 2.53 2.28
N MET A 165 -16.75 2.86 1.98
CA MET A 165 -16.31 3.18 0.62
C MET A 165 -16.46 1.99 -0.33
N THR A 166 -16.13 0.78 0.13
CA THR A 166 -16.27 -0.45 -0.67
C THR A 166 -17.75 -0.73 -0.97
N ALA A 167 -18.64 -0.54 0.01
CA ALA A 167 -20.07 -0.72 -0.16
C ALA A 167 -20.65 0.28 -1.17
N ARG A 168 -20.21 1.54 -1.13
CA ARG A 168 -20.63 2.59 -2.07
C ARG A 168 -20.17 2.35 -3.51
N LEU A 169 -19.00 1.76 -3.71
CA LEU A 169 -18.40 1.60 -5.05
C LEU A 169 -18.70 0.25 -5.70
N TYR A 170 -18.63 -0.83 -4.91
CA TYR A 170 -18.72 -2.22 -5.38
C TYR A 170 -19.95 -2.96 -4.85
N GLY A 171 -20.63 -2.42 -3.84
CA GLY A 171 -21.79 -3.04 -3.21
C GLY A 171 -21.45 -3.81 -1.93
N TRP A 172 -22.49 -4.11 -1.14
CA TRP A 172 -22.35 -4.68 0.20
C TRP A 172 -21.66 -6.05 0.22
N ARG A 173 -21.85 -6.87 -0.83
CA ARG A 173 -21.21 -8.20 -0.97
C ARG A 173 -19.69 -8.12 -0.97
N PHE A 174 -19.12 -7.06 -1.55
CA PHE A 174 -17.67 -6.86 -1.55
C PHE A 174 -17.19 -6.22 -0.25
N ALA A 175 -18.04 -5.41 0.39
CA ALA A 175 -17.76 -4.75 1.66
C ALA A 175 -17.71 -5.73 2.84
N SER A 176 -18.60 -6.72 2.88
CA SER A 176 -18.62 -7.75 3.93
C SER A 176 -17.35 -8.59 3.96
N ALA A 177 -16.65 -8.72 2.84
CA ALA A 177 -15.37 -9.42 2.75
C ALA A 177 -14.16 -8.57 3.20
N VAL A 178 -14.33 -7.29 3.54
CA VAL A 178 -13.21 -6.41 3.97
C VAL A 178 -12.54 -6.91 5.25
N PRO A 179 -13.26 -7.25 6.34
CA PRO A 179 -12.62 -7.78 7.56
C PRO A 179 -11.86 -9.08 7.30
N LEU A 180 -12.45 -9.98 6.51
CA LEU A 180 -11.82 -11.27 6.15
C LEU A 180 -10.53 -11.09 5.34
N ARG A 181 -10.45 -10.05 4.50
CA ARG A 181 -9.25 -9.73 3.71
C ARG A 181 -8.14 -9.08 4.54
N TRP A 182 -8.41 -8.64 5.77
CA TRP A 182 -7.40 -7.92 6.56
C TRP A 182 -6.23 -8.82 6.99
N PRO A 183 -6.43 -10.01 7.61
CA PRO A 183 -5.34 -10.92 7.93
C PRO A 183 -4.57 -11.36 6.67
N LEU A 184 -5.29 -11.65 5.59
CA LEU A 184 -4.67 -11.99 4.30
C LEU A 184 -3.78 -10.84 3.78
N GLY A 185 -4.22 -9.59 3.94
CA GLY A 185 -3.44 -8.42 3.60
C GLY A 185 -2.14 -8.31 4.41
N ILE A 186 -2.16 -8.66 5.70
CA ILE A 186 -0.96 -8.72 6.55
C ILE A 186 0.01 -9.77 6.01
N VAL A 187 -0.47 -10.97 5.71
CA VAL A 187 0.36 -12.05 5.13
C VAL A 187 0.97 -11.63 3.79
N ILE A 188 0.16 -11.05 2.88
CA ILE A 188 0.64 -10.57 1.58
C ILE A 188 1.70 -9.48 1.76
N ASN A 189 1.46 -8.50 2.64
CA ASN A 189 2.39 -7.41 2.89
C ASN A 189 3.71 -7.92 3.49
N GLY A 190 3.66 -8.79 4.50
CA GLY A 190 4.86 -9.35 5.11
C GLY A 190 5.67 -10.20 4.13
N ALA A 191 5.00 -11.07 3.35
CA ALA A 191 5.67 -11.85 2.30
C ALA A 191 6.26 -10.96 1.19
N ALA A 192 5.56 -9.89 0.81
CA ALA A 192 6.06 -8.90 -0.13
C ALA A 192 7.27 -8.13 0.41
N ALA A 193 7.28 -7.80 1.71
CA ALA A 193 8.40 -7.15 2.38
C ALA A 193 9.64 -8.04 2.35
N CYS A 194 9.52 -9.32 2.75
CA CYS A 194 10.62 -10.30 2.64
C CYS A 194 11.12 -10.43 1.20
N ARG A 195 10.22 -10.54 0.22
CA ARG A 195 10.58 -10.61 -1.21
C ARG A 195 11.30 -9.34 -1.67
N ALA A 196 10.79 -8.16 -1.32
CA ALA A 196 11.35 -6.87 -1.71
C ALA A 196 12.79 -6.73 -1.24
N CYS A 197 13.01 -7.04 0.04
CA CYS A 197 14.30 -7.15 0.69
C CYS A 197 15.29 -8.03 -0.09
N VAL A 198 14.95 -9.30 -0.31
CA VAL A 198 15.81 -10.27 -1.02
C VAL A 198 16.12 -9.80 -2.44
N LEU A 199 15.12 -9.35 -3.20
CA LEU A 199 15.31 -8.89 -4.57
C LEU A 199 16.21 -7.66 -4.64
N TYR A 200 16.00 -6.69 -3.75
CA TYR A 200 16.75 -5.45 -3.75
C TYR A 200 18.22 -5.68 -3.37
N TRP A 201 18.48 -6.35 -2.25
CA TRP A 201 19.85 -6.57 -1.79
C TRP A 201 20.62 -7.52 -2.71
N SER A 202 19.98 -8.55 -3.26
CA SER A 202 20.63 -9.40 -4.27
C SER A 202 20.93 -8.66 -5.58
N ALA A 203 20.13 -7.66 -5.96
CA ALA A 203 20.40 -6.81 -7.11
C ALA A 203 21.57 -5.84 -6.81
N CYS A 204 21.58 -5.21 -5.63
CA CYS A 204 22.69 -4.37 -5.18
C CYS A 204 24.01 -5.12 -5.13
N ALA A 205 24.03 -6.34 -4.56
CA ALA A 205 25.24 -7.17 -4.49
C ALA A 205 25.80 -7.51 -5.89
N ARG A 206 24.90 -7.70 -6.88
CA ARG A 206 25.27 -7.98 -8.27
C ARG A 206 25.51 -6.72 -9.11
N ARG A 207 25.48 -5.53 -8.51
CA ARG A 207 25.55 -4.22 -9.20
C ARG A 207 24.57 -4.12 -10.38
N ARG A 208 23.37 -4.70 -10.22
CA ARG A 208 22.30 -4.69 -11.22
C ARG A 208 21.09 -3.93 -10.70
N LEU A 209 20.27 -3.40 -11.61
CA LEU A 209 18.98 -2.83 -11.26
C LEU A 209 17.98 -3.94 -10.92
N PRO A 210 17.14 -3.76 -9.89
CA PRO A 210 16.02 -4.66 -9.63
C PRO A 210 15.13 -4.76 -10.88
N ARG A 211 14.96 -5.96 -11.40
CA ARG A 211 14.14 -6.17 -12.62
C ARG A 211 12.67 -5.96 -12.31
N TRP A 212 11.97 -5.27 -13.20
CA TRP A 212 10.53 -5.16 -13.16
C TRP A 212 9.89 -6.46 -13.66
N ASP A 213 9.36 -7.26 -12.74
CA ASP A 213 8.44 -8.34 -13.08
C ASP A 213 7.10 -7.71 -13.52
N LYS A 214 6.83 -7.62 -14.82
CA LYS A 214 5.54 -7.10 -15.32
C LYS A 214 4.37 -7.93 -14.76
N THR A 215 3.39 -7.24 -14.19
CA THR A 215 2.13 -7.85 -13.75
C THR A 215 1.18 -7.95 -14.94
N ALA A 216 0.52 -9.09 -15.11
CA ALA A 216 -0.53 -9.23 -16.12
C ALA A 216 -1.74 -8.38 -15.71
N HIS A 217 -2.14 -7.44 -16.56
CA HIS A 217 -3.34 -6.63 -16.36
C HIS A 217 -4.54 -7.34 -17.02
N ARG A 218 -5.65 -7.48 -16.29
CA ARG A 218 -6.94 -7.86 -16.86
C ARG A 218 -7.87 -6.66 -16.80
N PHE A 219 -8.44 -6.31 -17.95
CA PHE A 219 -9.46 -5.29 -18.05
C PHE A 219 -10.85 -5.92 -17.89
N PRO A 220 -11.80 -5.25 -17.21
CA PRO A 220 -13.18 -5.71 -17.18
C PRO A 220 -13.75 -5.73 -18.61
N THR A 221 -14.31 -6.87 -19.03
CA THR A 221 -14.98 -6.99 -20.33
C THR A 221 -16.26 -6.12 -20.32
N MET A 222 -16.51 -5.33 -21.37
CA MET A 222 -17.62 -4.37 -21.43
C MET A 222 -19.01 -4.97 -21.12
N ALA A 223 -19.19 -6.28 -21.30
CA ALA A 223 -20.43 -6.99 -20.97
C ALA A 223 -20.77 -6.97 -19.47
N ALA A 224 -19.78 -6.97 -18.57
CA ALA A 224 -20.00 -6.98 -17.12
C ALA A 224 -20.52 -5.63 -16.57
N GLN A 225 -20.33 -4.53 -17.30
CA GLN A 225 -20.79 -3.20 -16.89
C GLN A 225 -22.29 -2.96 -17.13
N LYS A 226 -22.96 -3.76 -17.97
CA LYS A 226 -24.41 -3.62 -18.23
C LYS A 226 -25.30 -4.23 -17.13
N GLY A 227 -24.72 -5.02 -16.21
CA GLY A 227 -25.46 -5.78 -15.19
C GLY A 227 -25.48 -5.19 -13.78
N LEU A 228 -24.86 -4.02 -13.54
CA LEU A 228 -24.86 -3.30 -12.25
C LEU A 228 -25.72 -2.03 -12.34
#